data_AF-A0A4V6Z3B5-F1
#
_entry.id   AF-A0A4V6Z3B5-F1
#
_cell.length_a   1.000
_cell.length_b   1.000
_cell.length_c   1.000
_cell.angle_alpha   90.00
_cell.angle_beta   90.00
_cell.angle_gamma   90.00
#
_symmetry.space_group_name_H-M   'P 1'
#
loop_
_entity.id
_entity.type
_entity.pdbx_description
1 polymer ?
#
loop_
_entity_poly.entity_id
_entity_poly.type
_entity_poly.pdbx_seq_one_letter_code
_entity_poly.pdbx_strand_id
1 'polypeptide(L)'
;MRVQCGVTRLGDETIMLVRIAESVIPKNEGTTVVPWLQETPAGWQVTTREFWHNDPAYDFSDPRLITYKADPAIVYLTSLSHLRVARSGNGVDFVVDTQPLIFPDNGYETFGCEDARITEIEGAFYINYSAVSSKGICTALAVTKDFTSVERLGLIFCPDNRDVCLFPEKVGGKYLALHRPAPKHFGKPEIWLASSNDLLHWGQHQHLLGTSQDPWDALKLGGRRSHVENDKRLAANLPRGRRGSTLCPGCHAARFGRSYPYSRQIAGSLVATASALRALRIL
;
A
#
# COMPACT_ATOMS: atom_id res chain seq x y z
N MET A 1 -6.10 -5.61 12.40
CA MET A 1 -5.86 -4.67 11.29
C MET A 1 -4.37 -4.67 10.97
N ARG A 2 -3.94 -4.99 9.73
CA ARG A 2 -2.54 -4.80 9.31
C ARG A 2 -2.46 -3.40 8.70
N VAL A 3 -1.93 -2.43 9.43
CA VAL A 3 -1.72 -1.08 8.92
C VAL A 3 -0.38 -1.07 8.19
N GLN A 4 -0.39 -0.89 6.88
CA GLN A 4 0.82 -0.69 6.09
C GLN A 4 1.08 0.81 5.99
N CYS A 5 2.23 1.25 6.49
CA CYS A 5 2.60 2.66 6.56
C CYS A 5 3.93 2.89 5.86
N GLY A 6 3.99 3.97 5.08
CA GLY A 6 5.25 4.50 4.58
C GLY A 6 5.98 5.18 5.73
N VAL A 7 7.30 4.99 5.82
CA VAL A 7 8.11 5.59 6.88
C VAL A 7 9.34 6.23 6.26
N THR A 8 9.65 7.46 6.66
CA THR A 8 10.86 8.18 6.24
C THR A 8 11.37 9.09 7.37
N ARG A 9 12.48 9.78 7.13
CA ARG A 9 12.96 10.89 7.96
C ARG A 9 12.75 12.23 7.26
N LEU A 10 12.41 13.25 8.02
CA LEU A 10 12.42 14.65 7.59
C LEU A 10 13.16 15.46 8.66
N GLY A 11 14.42 15.81 8.40
CA GLY A 11 15.31 16.39 9.42
C GLY A 11 15.45 15.46 10.63
N ASP A 12 15.11 15.98 11.81
CA ASP A 12 15.18 15.25 13.07
C ASP A 12 13.91 14.42 13.38
N GLU A 13 12.86 14.56 12.56
CA GLU A 13 11.62 13.83 12.76
C GLU A 13 11.59 12.50 11.99
N THR A 14 10.97 11.49 12.60
CA THR A 14 10.46 10.31 11.89
C THR A 14 9.04 10.59 11.42
N ILE A 15 8.81 10.41 10.13
CA ILE A 15 7.52 10.59 9.47
C ILE A 15 6.93 9.22 9.16
N MET A 16 5.67 9.03 9.53
CA MET A 16 4.87 7.88 9.13
C MET A 16 3.64 8.36 8.37
N LEU A 17 3.35 7.79 7.21
CA LEU A 17 2.10 8.00 6.50
C LEU A 17 1.15 6.86 6.85
N VAL A 18 0.19 7.14 7.72
CA VAL A 18 -0.74 6.17 8.28
C VAL A 18 -2.03 6.12 7.45
N ARG A 19 -2.48 4.90 7.16
CA ARG A 19 -3.82 4.66 6.64
C ARG A 19 -4.82 4.75 7.77
N ILE A 20 -5.73 5.71 7.67
CA ILE A 20 -6.91 5.82 8.52
C ILE A 20 -8.09 5.28 7.72
N ALA A 21 -8.79 4.29 8.25
CA ALA A 21 -9.99 3.73 7.62
C ALA A 21 -11.20 4.06 8.51
N GLU A 22 -12.11 4.89 8.00
CA GLU A 22 -13.29 5.33 8.72
C GLU A 22 -14.52 4.55 8.23
N SER A 23 -15.27 3.98 9.18
CA SER A 23 -16.54 3.31 8.95
C SER A 23 -17.70 4.15 9.48
N VAL A 24 -18.88 3.99 8.90
CA VAL A 24 -20.07 4.72 9.35
C VAL A 24 -20.82 3.88 10.38
N ILE A 25 -21.15 4.49 11.52
CA ILE A 25 -21.97 3.84 12.54
C ILE A 25 -23.42 3.75 12.01
N PRO A 26 -23.99 2.55 11.85
CA PRO A 26 -25.35 2.40 11.35
C PRO A 26 -26.36 2.94 12.38
N LYS A 27 -27.46 3.50 11.89
CA LYS A 27 -28.58 3.95 12.74
C LYS A 27 -29.59 2.82 13.02
N ASN A 28 -29.67 1.85 12.12
CA ASN A 28 -30.59 0.73 12.20
C ASN A 28 -29.83 -0.53 12.61
N GLU A 29 -30.42 -1.34 13.49
CA GLU A 29 -29.88 -2.67 13.78
C GLU A 29 -30.00 -3.57 12.54
N GLY A 30 -29.03 -4.46 12.34
CA GLY A 30 -29.01 -5.37 11.19
C GLY A 30 -28.64 -4.70 9.86
N THR A 31 -28.04 -3.51 9.90
CA THR A 31 -27.52 -2.84 8.70
C THR A 31 -26.01 -2.56 8.77
N THR A 32 -25.41 -2.43 7.59
CA THR A 32 -24.08 -1.86 7.39
C THR A 32 -24.21 -0.64 6.51
N VAL A 33 -23.62 0.48 6.93
CA VAL A 33 -23.54 1.71 6.12
C VAL A 33 -22.13 1.86 5.57
N VAL A 34 -22.00 1.88 4.24
CA VAL A 34 -20.70 2.01 3.57
C VAL A 34 -20.49 3.45 3.10
N PRO A 35 -19.34 4.06 3.40
CA PRO A 35 -18.95 5.34 2.82
C PRO A 35 -18.22 5.15 1.47
N TRP A 36 -18.44 6.07 0.53
CA TRP A 36 -17.69 6.12 -0.74
C TRP A 36 -17.68 7.54 -1.33
N LEU A 37 -16.75 7.80 -2.24
CA LEU A 37 -16.70 9.05 -3.01
C LEU A 37 -17.62 8.95 -4.23
N GLN A 38 -18.51 9.92 -4.40
CA GLN A 38 -19.41 10.04 -5.53
C GLN A 38 -19.18 11.37 -6.26
N GLU A 39 -19.19 11.32 -7.59
CA GLU A 39 -19.14 12.53 -8.42
C GLU A 39 -20.50 13.24 -8.39
N THR A 40 -20.49 14.54 -8.13
CA THR A 40 -21.66 15.42 -8.14
C THR A 40 -21.38 16.63 -9.03
N PRO A 41 -22.39 17.43 -9.41
CA PRO A 41 -22.16 18.70 -10.11
C PRO A 41 -21.24 19.68 -9.37
N ALA A 42 -21.12 19.54 -8.04
CA ALA A 42 -20.24 20.36 -7.19
C ALA A 42 -18.85 19.73 -6.99
N GLY A 43 -18.52 18.65 -7.71
CA GLY A 43 -17.29 17.88 -7.57
C GLY A 43 -17.48 16.59 -6.78
N TRP A 44 -16.37 15.99 -6.36
CA TRP A 44 -16.36 14.73 -5.62
C TRP A 44 -16.76 14.93 -4.16
N GLN A 45 -17.76 14.17 -3.70
CA GLN A 45 -18.26 14.25 -2.33
C GLN A 45 -18.36 12.87 -1.70
N VAL A 46 -18.05 12.78 -0.41
CA VAL A 46 -18.28 11.55 0.35
C VAL A 46 -19.78 11.42 0.60
N THR A 47 -20.31 10.25 0.28
CA THR A 47 -21.69 9.86 0.57
C THR A 47 -21.72 8.45 1.15
N THR A 48 -22.91 7.99 1.51
CA THR A 48 -23.10 6.71 2.18
C THR A 48 -24.20 5.89 1.54
N ARG A 49 -24.08 4.56 1.61
CA ARG A 49 -25.15 3.63 1.24
C ARG A 49 -25.39 2.62 2.34
N GLU A 50 -26.65 2.41 2.69
CA GLU A 50 -27.06 1.42 3.68
C GLU A 50 -27.41 0.08 3.02
N PHE A 51 -27.02 -1.02 3.68
CA PHE A 51 -27.30 -2.39 3.27
C PHE A 51 -27.86 -3.18 4.45
N TRP A 52 -28.92 -3.94 4.22
CA TRP A 52 -29.51 -4.83 5.21
C TRP A 52 -28.83 -6.20 5.17
N HIS A 53 -28.45 -6.75 6.34
CA HIS A 53 -27.76 -8.04 6.41
C HIS A 53 -28.59 -9.23 5.93
N ASN A 54 -29.92 -9.09 5.95
CA ASN A 54 -30.86 -10.10 5.47
C ASN A 54 -31.15 -10.00 3.97
N ASP A 55 -30.59 -9.03 3.25
CA ASP A 55 -30.78 -8.90 1.80
C ASP A 55 -30.09 -10.08 1.09
N PRO A 56 -30.86 -10.99 0.46
CA PRO A 56 -30.29 -12.18 -0.16
C PRO A 56 -29.43 -11.85 -1.38
N ALA A 57 -29.52 -10.63 -1.94
CA ALA A 57 -28.75 -10.20 -3.10
C ALA A 57 -27.26 -9.98 -2.81
N TYR A 58 -26.89 -9.79 -1.54
CA TYR A 58 -25.53 -9.43 -1.14
C TYR A 58 -24.88 -10.51 -0.26
N ASP A 59 -23.57 -10.62 -0.36
CA ASP A 59 -22.71 -11.41 0.53
C ASP A 59 -21.96 -10.49 1.49
N PHE A 60 -21.99 -10.86 2.77
CA PHE A 60 -21.39 -10.15 3.90
C PHE A 60 -20.36 -11.02 4.65
N SER A 61 -19.92 -12.14 4.05
CA SER A 61 -19.01 -13.10 4.67
C SER A 61 -17.64 -12.51 5.04
N ASP A 62 -17.15 -11.53 4.28
CA ASP A 62 -15.95 -10.75 4.62
C ASP A 62 -16.37 -9.41 5.26
N PRO A 63 -15.98 -9.10 6.51
CA PRO A 63 -16.40 -7.86 7.18
C PRO A 63 -15.87 -6.58 6.51
N ARG A 64 -14.95 -6.69 5.55
CA ARG A 64 -14.37 -5.56 4.82
C ARG A 64 -15.14 -5.22 3.55
N LEU A 65 -15.96 -6.15 3.06
CA LEU A 65 -16.54 -6.11 1.72
C LEU A 65 -18.03 -6.41 1.78
N ILE A 66 -18.81 -5.77 0.90
CA ILE A 66 -20.16 -6.22 0.56
C ILE A 66 -20.15 -6.53 -0.92
N THR A 67 -20.38 -7.78 -1.28
CA THR A 67 -20.31 -8.25 -2.68
C THR A 67 -21.71 -8.53 -3.20
N TYR A 68 -22.03 -8.02 -4.39
CA TYR A 68 -23.28 -8.36 -5.06
C TYR A 68 -23.19 -9.77 -5.65
N LYS A 69 -24.12 -10.66 -5.30
CA LYS A 69 -24.03 -12.08 -5.69
C LYS A 69 -24.23 -12.31 -7.18
N ALA A 70 -25.10 -11.54 -7.84
CA ALA A 70 -25.37 -11.72 -9.26
C ALA A 70 -24.25 -11.20 -10.15
N ASP A 71 -23.46 -10.23 -9.66
CA ASP A 71 -22.20 -9.81 -10.30
C ASP A 71 -21.12 -9.55 -9.23
N PRO A 72 -20.26 -10.55 -8.95
CA PRO A 72 -19.18 -10.42 -7.98
C PRO A 72 -18.12 -9.36 -8.31
N ALA A 73 -18.16 -8.73 -9.49
CA ALA A 73 -17.33 -7.57 -9.78
C ALA A 73 -17.84 -6.30 -9.07
N ILE A 74 -19.10 -6.27 -8.63
CA ILE A 74 -19.69 -5.17 -7.87
C ILE A 74 -19.43 -5.41 -6.39
N VAL A 75 -18.47 -4.67 -5.85
CA VAL A 75 -18.04 -4.75 -4.45
C VAL A 75 -18.05 -3.36 -3.83
N TYR A 76 -18.47 -3.29 -2.57
CA TYR A 76 -18.39 -2.09 -1.73
C TYR A 76 -17.44 -2.35 -0.56
N LEU A 77 -16.62 -1.36 -0.19
CA LEU A 77 -15.82 -1.44 1.04
C LEU A 77 -16.60 -0.91 2.23
N THR A 78 -16.46 -1.55 3.39
CA THR A 78 -17.15 -1.13 4.63
C THR A 78 -16.50 0.08 5.33
N SER A 79 -15.43 0.62 4.74
CA SER A 79 -14.72 1.80 5.23
C SER A 79 -14.15 2.61 4.08
N LEU A 80 -14.05 3.93 4.25
CA LEU A 80 -13.32 4.83 3.36
C LEU A 80 -11.95 5.10 3.96
N SER A 81 -10.89 4.86 3.20
CA SER A 81 -9.51 5.09 3.68
C SER A 81 -8.92 6.39 3.13
N HIS A 82 -8.16 7.09 3.96
CA HIS A 82 -7.31 8.23 3.60
C HIS A 82 -5.97 8.14 4.34
N LEU A 83 -5.03 9.00 3.97
CA LEU A 83 -3.66 8.96 4.46
C LEU A 83 -3.35 10.21 5.28
N ARG A 84 -2.91 10.02 6.53
CA ARG A 84 -2.51 11.10 7.44
C ARG A 84 -1.04 10.97 7.81
N VAL A 85 -0.40 12.10 8.00
CA VAL A 85 0.98 12.15 8.50
C VAL A 85 0.96 11.92 10.01
N ALA A 86 1.93 11.18 10.50
CA ALA A 86 2.23 11.05 11.91
C ALA A 86 3.71 11.35 12.14
N ARG A 87 4.02 12.18 13.13
CA ARG A 87 5.35 12.72 13.39
C ARG A 87 5.87 12.25 14.74
N SER A 88 7.16 11.95 14.83
CA SER A 88 7.82 11.59 16.08
C SER A 88 9.25 12.12 16.13
N GLY A 89 9.61 12.80 17.22
CA GLY A 89 10.99 13.22 17.48
C GLY A 89 11.89 12.12 18.06
N ASN A 90 11.31 11.05 18.63
CA ASN A 90 12.05 9.94 19.23
C ASN A 90 11.89 8.60 18.48
N GLY A 91 11.08 8.59 17.42
CA GLY A 91 10.77 7.40 16.62
C GLY A 91 9.86 6.38 17.32
N VAL A 92 9.26 6.73 18.46
CA VAL A 92 8.42 5.85 19.27
C VAL A 92 7.05 6.47 19.53
N ASP A 93 7.01 7.71 20.01
CA ASP A 93 5.78 8.42 20.32
C ASP A 93 5.38 9.27 19.11
N PHE A 94 4.26 8.92 18.48
CA PHE A 94 3.78 9.57 17.26
C PHE A 94 2.54 10.42 17.54
N VAL A 95 2.55 11.64 17.00
CA VAL A 95 1.38 12.51 16.92
C VAL A 95 0.84 12.46 15.50
N VAL A 96 -0.43 12.08 15.34
CA VAL A 96 -1.09 12.01 14.03
C VAL A 96 -1.73 13.37 13.72
N ASP A 97 -1.47 13.88 12.52
CA ASP A 97 -2.06 15.12 12.03
C ASP A 97 -3.58 14.99 11.94
N THR A 98 -4.28 16.08 12.28
CA THR A 98 -5.75 16.11 12.30
C THR A 98 -6.33 16.06 10.89
N GLN A 99 -5.65 16.69 9.92
CA GLN A 99 -6.06 16.71 8.52
C GLN A 99 -5.36 15.63 7.71
N PRO A 100 -6.02 15.05 6.70
CA PRO A 100 -5.38 14.15 5.76
C PRO A 100 -4.37 14.88 4.87
N LEU A 101 -3.23 14.24 4.61
CA LEU A 101 -2.30 14.67 3.57
C LEU A 101 -2.84 14.27 2.19
N ILE A 102 -3.40 13.06 2.09
CA ILE A 102 -4.05 12.55 0.88
C ILE A 102 -5.43 12.06 1.26
N PHE A 103 -6.45 12.74 0.74
CA PHE A 103 -7.85 12.34 0.81
C PHE A 103 -8.34 11.93 -0.59
N PRO A 104 -9.31 11.00 -0.70
CA PRO A 104 -9.92 10.66 -1.98
C PRO A 104 -10.51 11.87 -2.71
N ASP A 105 -10.10 12.12 -3.94
CA ASP A 105 -10.52 13.32 -4.69
C ASP A 105 -10.87 13.10 -6.17
N ASN A 106 -10.82 11.85 -6.65
CA ASN A 106 -11.06 11.52 -8.04
C ASN A 106 -11.67 10.12 -8.22
N GLY A 107 -12.09 9.84 -9.46
CA GLY A 107 -12.81 8.62 -9.81
C GLY A 107 -12.01 7.31 -9.77
N TYR A 108 -10.73 7.34 -9.42
CA TYR A 108 -9.91 6.14 -9.16
C TYR A 108 -9.83 5.79 -7.67
N GLU A 109 -10.37 6.65 -6.81
CA GLU A 109 -10.22 6.58 -5.35
C GLU A 109 -11.56 6.47 -4.64
N THR A 110 -12.61 6.06 -5.35
CA THR A 110 -13.99 6.08 -4.83
C THR A 110 -14.19 5.26 -3.56
N PHE A 111 -13.32 4.29 -3.28
CA PHE A 111 -13.31 3.50 -2.05
C PHE A 111 -12.13 3.80 -1.12
N GLY A 112 -11.23 4.71 -1.50
CA GLY A 112 -10.18 5.22 -0.64
C GLY A 112 -8.77 5.20 -1.23
N CYS A 113 -7.86 5.78 -0.45
CA CYS A 113 -6.41 5.76 -0.64
C CYS A 113 -5.78 4.87 0.44
N GLU A 114 -5.03 3.84 0.04
CA GLU A 114 -4.54 2.80 0.94
C GLU A 114 -3.02 2.54 0.82
N ASP A 115 -2.46 1.94 1.87
CA ASP A 115 -1.18 1.23 1.87
C ASP A 115 0.00 1.99 1.23
N ALA A 116 0.09 3.28 1.59
CA ALA A 116 1.10 4.17 1.03
C ALA A 116 2.53 3.74 1.39
N ARG A 117 3.46 4.02 0.47
CA ARG A 117 4.90 3.85 0.64
C ARG A 117 5.59 5.15 0.25
N ILE A 118 6.68 5.45 0.95
CA ILE A 118 7.46 6.67 0.76
C ILE A 118 8.84 6.26 0.26
N THR A 119 9.33 6.93 -0.78
CA THR A 119 10.70 6.79 -1.26
C THR A 119 11.28 8.17 -1.47
N GLU A 120 12.38 8.47 -0.79
CA GLU A 120 13.13 9.70 -1.03
C GLU A 120 14.00 9.52 -2.29
N ILE A 121 13.87 10.44 -3.24
CA ILE A 121 14.63 10.47 -4.49
C ILE A 121 15.01 11.93 -4.75
N GLU A 122 16.32 12.19 -4.86
CA GLU A 122 16.85 13.50 -5.23
C GLU A 122 16.29 14.67 -4.35
N GLY A 123 16.10 14.41 -3.05
CA GLY A 123 15.62 15.41 -2.07
C GLY A 123 14.10 15.66 -2.08
N ALA A 124 13.32 14.87 -2.81
CA ALA A 124 11.86 14.86 -2.76
C ALA A 124 11.33 13.51 -2.28
N PHE A 125 10.16 13.51 -1.63
CA PHE A 125 9.51 12.31 -1.13
C PHE A 125 8.38 11.89 -2.07
N TYR A 126 8.61 10.79 -2.77
CA TYR A 126 7.63 10.17 -3.63
C TYR A 126 6.75 9.21 -2.82
N ILE A 127 5.45 9.44 -2.88
CA ILE A 127 4.42 8.71 -2.15
C ILE A 127 3.59 7.92 -3.16
N ASN A 128 3.80 6.61 -3.23
CA ASN A 128 2.93 5.74 -4.02
C ASN A 128 1.90 5.05 -3.11
N TYR A 129 0.65 4.99 -3.55
CA TYR A 129 -0.46 4.44 -2.76
C TYR A 129 -1.46 3.71 -3.65
N SER A 130 -2.24 2.81 -3.05
CA SER A 130 -3.35 2.14 -3.72
C SER A 130 -4.54 3.09 -3.84
N ALA A 131 -4.92 3.40 -5.08
CA ALA A 131 -6.16 4.11 -5.41
C ALA A 131 -7.23 3.06 -5.72
N VAL A 132 -8.24 2.98 -4.85
CA VAL A 132 -9.26 1.92 -4.89
C VAL A 132 -10.58 2.46 -5.42
N SER A 133 -11.13 1.84 -6.47
CA SER A 133 -12.45 2.19 -7.01
C SER A 133 -13.16 0.98 -7.62
N SER A 134 -14.36 1.20 -8.16
CA SER A 134 -15.07 0.22 -8.99
C SER A 134 -14.31 -0.17 -10.27
N LYS A 135 -13.28 0.60 -10.66
CA LYS A 135 -12.40 0.28 -11.81
C LYS A 135 -11.28 -0.70 -11.45
N GLY A 136 -11.17 -1.10 -10.18
CA GLY A 136 -10.10 -1.92 -9.63
C GLY A 136 -9.15 -1.12 -8.74
N ILE A 137 -8.01 -1.72 -8.39
CA ILE A 137 -6.98 -1.07 -7.56
C ILE A 137 -5.80 -0.69 -8.43
N CYS A 138 -5.64 0.61 -8.63
CA CYS A 138 -4.50 1.19 -9.30
C CYS A 138 -3.42 1.55 -8.27
N THR A 139 -2.20 1.82 -8.74
CA THR A 139 -1.21 2.54 -7.94
C THR A 139 -1.09 3.98 -8.45
N ALA A 140 -1.38 4.94 -7.58
CA ALA A 140 -1.18 6.36 -7.82
C ALA A 140 0.15 6.83 -7.22
N LEU A 141 0.67 7.94 -7.73
CA LEU A 141 1.88 8.60 -7.26
C LEU A 141 1.59 10.05 -6.90
N ALA A 142 2.19 10.49 -5.81
CA ALA A 142 2.21 11.87 -5.38
C ALA A 142 3.62 12.24 -4.88
N VAL A 143 3.95 13.52 -4.80
CA VAL A 143 5.26 14.00 -4.36
C VAL A 143 5.10 15.15 -3.37
N THR A 144 5.97 15.17 -2.37
CA THR A 144 6.06 16.24 -1.37
C THR A 144 7.52 16.50 -1.01
N LYS A 145 7.81 17.68 -0.43
CA LYS A 145 9.10 18.01 0.17
C LYS A 145 9.03 18.18 1.68
N ASP A 146 7.83 18.33 2.24
CA ASP A 146 7.62 18.78 3.62
C ASP A 146 6.53 18.03 4.38
N PHE A 147 5.76 17.16 3.70
CA PHE A 147 4.60 16.47 4.25
C PHE A 147 3.51 17.42 4.80
N THR A 148 3.45 18.66 4.30
CA THR A 148 2.35 19.59 4.59
C THR A 148 1.43 19.76 3.39
N SER A 149 2.01 19.69 2.19
CA SER A 149 1.30 19.72 0.92
C SER A 149 1.80 18.60 0.01
N VAL A 150 0.98 18.19 -0.96
CA VAL A 150 1.34 17.13 -1.89
C VAL A 150 0.86 17.48 -3.30
N GLU A 151 1.72 17.21 -4.28
CA GLU A 151 1.37 17.26 -5.69
C GLU A 151 1.02 15.84 -6.17
N ARG A 152 -0.17 15.65 -6.74
CA ARG A 152 -0.59 14.35 -7.29
C ARG A 152 -0.11 14.24 -8.73
N LEU A 153 0.67 13.21 -9.02
CA LEU A 153 1.27 12.99 -10.34
C LEU A 153 0.45 12.03 -11.22
N GLY A 154 -0.57 11.38 -10.66
CA GLY A 154 -1.49 10.49 -11.38
C GLY A 154 -1.20 9.00 -11.16
N LEU A 155 -1.76 8.16 -12.03
CA LEU A 155 -1.63 6.71 -11.95
C LEU A 155 -0.31 6.24 -12.60
N ILE A 156 0.44 5.40 -11.91
CA ILE A 156 1.72 4.83 -12.38
C ILE A 156 1.62 3.33 -12.71
N PHE A 157 0.63 2.62 -12.17
CA PHE A 157 0.30 1.25 -12.57
C PHE A 157 -1.21 1.07 -12.69
N CYS A 158 -1.65 0.45 -13.79
CA CYS A 158 -3.05 0.11 -14.07
C CYS A 158 -3.57 -1.02 -13.16
N PRO A 159 -4.90 -1.17 -13.01
CA PRO A 159 -5.47 -2.17 -12.12
C PRO A 159 -5.51 -3.58 -12.72
N ASP A 160 -5.49 -4.65 -11.92
CA ASP A 160 -5.26 -4.66 -10.46
C ASP A 160 -3.75 -4.76 -10.18
N ASN A 161 -3.20 -3.74 -9.54
CA ASN A 161 -1.79 -3.71 -9.17
C ASN A 161 -1.59 -3.00 -7.83
N ARG A 162 -0.85 -3.66 -6.95
CA ARG A 162 -0.57 -3.18 -5.60
C ARG A 162 0.87 -3.44 -5.22
N ASP A 163 1.22 -3.08 -3.99
CA ASP A 163 2.51 -3.40 -3.39
C ASP A 163 3.72 -2.82 -4.14
N VAL A 164 3.52 -1.70 -4.84
CA VAL A 164 4.56 -1.02 -5.60
C VAL A 164 5.63 -0.46 -4.66
N CYS A 165 6.90 -0.74 -4.92
CA CYS A 165 8.02 -0.24 -4.13
C CYS A 165 9.06 0.37 -5.08
N LEU A 166 9.21 1.69 -5.03
CA LEU A 166 10.23 2.39 -5.82
C LEU A 166 11.63 2.12 -5.27
N PHE A 167 12.63 2.17 -6.14
CA PHE A 167 14.03 2.21 -5.76
C PHE A 167 14.43 3.68 -5.51
N PRO A 168 15.30 3.95 -4.52
CA PRO A 168 15.63 5.31 -4.09
C PRO A 168 16.58 6.06 -5.03
N GLU A 169 17.13 5.37 -6.04
CA GLU A 169 18.07 5.92 -7.01
C GLU A 169 17.92 5.21 -8.37
N LYS A 170 18.48 5.82 -9.41
CA LYS A 170 18.56 5.19 -10.73
C LYS A 170 19.58 4.04 -10.72
N VAL A 171 19.21 2.92 -11.33
CA VAL A 171 20.11 1.79 -11.61
C VAL A 171 20.31 1.70 -13.12
N GLY A 172 21.57 1.82 -13.57
CA GLY A 172 21.88 1.81 -15.00
C GLY A 172 21.18 2.93 -15.79
N GLY A 173 21.02 4.11 -15.16
CA GLY A 173 20.38 5.28 -15.78
C GLY A 173 18.85 5.29 -15.75
N LYS A 174 18.20 4.28 -15.16
CA LYS A 174 16.73 4.19 -15.07
C LYS A 174 16.24 4.06 -13.64
N TYR A 175 15.05 4.57 -13.35
CA TYR A 175 14.33 4.24 -12.14
C TYR A 175 13.79 2.82 -12.23
N LEU A 176 13.71 2.15 -11.08
CA LEU A 176 13.15 0.81 -10.94
C LEU A 176 12.03 0.81 -9.91
N ALA A 177 11.06 -0.08 -10.10
CA ALA A 177 10.01 -0.36 -9.14
C ALA A 177 9.70 -1.85 -9.10
N LEU A 178 9.56 -2.40 -7.89
CA LEU A 178 8.82 -3.64 -7.72
C LEU A 178 7.33 -3.33 -7.79
N HIS A 179 6.54 -4.23 -8.36
CA HIS A 179 5.09 -4.14 -8.39
C HIS A 179 4.46 -5.54 -8.38
N ARG A 180 3.14 -5.63 -8.17
CA ARG A 180 2.45 -6.90 -7.96
C ARG A 180 1.10 -6.90 -8.67
N PRO A 181 1.08 -7.23 -9.98
CA PRO A 181 -0.15 -7.49 -10.71
C PRO A 181 -0.97 -8.59 -10.02
N ALA A 182 -2.28 -8.42 -9.93
CA ALA A 182 -3.21 -9.43 -9.43
C ALA A 182 -4.13 -9.90 -10.58
N PRO A 183 -3.67 -10.84 -11.42
CA PRO A 183 -4.42 -11.26 -12.59
C PRO A 183 -5.70 -12.01 -12.21
N LYS A 184 -6.79 -11.70 -12.92
CA LYS A 184 -8.12 -12.34 -12.70
C LYS A 184 -8.23 -13.74 -13.32
N HIS A 185 -7.65 -13.96 -14.50
CA HIS A 185 -7.83 -15.19 -15.28
C HIS A 185 -6.72 -16.22 -15.08
N PHE A 186 -5.48 -15.83 -15.40
CA PHE A 186 -4.31 -16.71 -15.33
C PHE A 186 -3.13 -16.02 -14.69
N GLY A 187 -2.35 -16.77 -13.91
CA GLY A 187 -1.23 -16.26 -13.15
C GLY A 187 -1.58 -16.05 -11.68
N LYS A 188 -0.56 -15.80 -10.88
CA LYS A 188 -0.69 -15.58 -9.45
C LYS A 188 -0.25 -14.15 -9.09
N PRO A 189 -0.74 -13.59 -7.98
CA PRO A 189 -0.27 -12.32 -7.43
C PRO A 189 1.20 -12.45 -6.95
N GLU A 190 2.12 -12.18 -7.86
CA GLU A 190 3.57 -12.38 -7.73
C GLU A 190 4.34 -11.07 -7.97
N ILE A 191 5.63 -11.04 -7.60
CA ILE A 191 6.43 -9.81 -7.67
C ILE A 191 7.04 -9.68 -9.06
N TRP A 192 6.87 -8.49 -9.64
CA TRP A 192 7.43 -8.08 -10.92
C TRP A 192 8.33 -6.85 -10.73
N LEU A 193 9.23 -6.64 -11.68
CA LEU A 193 10.08 -5.46 -11.80
C LEU A 193 9.66 -4.66 -13.02
N ALA A 194 9.65 -3.33 -12.90
CA ALA A 194 9.49 -2.41 -14.01
C ALA A 194 10.59 -1.34 -13.99
N SER A 195 10.84 -0.72 -15.15
CA SER A 195 11.77 0.41 -15.28
C SER A 195 11.06 1.65 -15.83
N SER A 196 11.56 2.83 -15.47
CA SER A 196 11.05 4.12 -15.91
C SER A 196 12.19 5.13 -16.10
N ASN A 197 11.99 6.11 -16.98
CA ASN A 197 12.90 7.24 -17.15
C ASN A 197 12.52 8.43 -16.26
N ASP A 198 11.27 8.50 -15.79
CA ASP A 198 10.66 9.70 -15.20
C ASP A 198 9.75 9.43 -13.98
N LEU A 199 9.70 8.19 -13.48
CA LEU A 199 8.81 7.72 -12.39
C LEU A 199 7.31 7.66 -12.73
N LEU A 200 6.91 8.14 -13.92
CA LEU A 200 5.51 8.19 -14.35
C LEU A 200 5.19 7.10 -15.35
N HIS A 201 6.05 6.95 -16.36
CA HIS A 201 5.87 5.99 -17.44
C HIS A 201 6.69 4.74 -17.18
N TRP A 202 6.02 3.65 -16.85
CA TRP A 202 6.63 2.37 -16.50
C TRP A 202 6.51 1.36 -17.64
N GLY A 203 7.59 0.61 -17.86
CA GLY A 203 7.64 -0.43 -18.88
C GLY A 203 8.76 -1.42 -18.62
N GLN A 204 9.05 -2.26 -19.63
CA GLN A 204 10.02 -3.36 -19.52
C GLN A 204 9.72 -4.29 -18.33
N HIS A 205 8.43 -4.59 -18.13
CA HIS A 205 7.98 -5.43 -17.03
C HIS A 205 8.58 -6.84 -17.10
N GLN A 206 9.12 -7.32 -15.98
CA GLN A 206 9.72 -8.64 -15.87
C GLN A 206 9.21 -9.33 -14.60
N HIS A 207 8.79 -10.58 -14.73
CA HIS A 207 8.51 -11.41 -13.55
C HIS A 207 9.80 -11.60 -12.77
N LEU A 208 9.76 -11.39 -11.46
CA LEU A 208 10.94 -11.43 -10.59
C LEU A 208 10.87 -12.58 -9.60
N LEU A 209 9.79 -12.67 -8.83
CA LEU A 209 9.67 -13.66 -7.76
C LEU A 209 8.25 -14.23 -7.72
N GLY A 210 8.17 -15.54 -7.94
CA GLY A 210 6.93 -16.30 -7.87
C GLY A 210 6.68 -16.90 -6.50
N THR A 211 5.41 -17.23 -6.24
CA THR A 211 4.97 -17.99 -5.06
C THR A 211 5.64 -19.37 -5.04
N SER A 212 5.98 -19.86 -3.85
CA SER A 212 6.50 -21.22 -3.68
C SER A 212 5.36 -22.21 -3.33
N GLN A 213 5.70 -23.48 -3.10
CA GLN A 213 4.76 -24.47 -2.56
C GLN A 213 4.69 -24.43 -1.03
N ASP A 214 5.54 -23.63 -0.38
CA ASP A 214 5.53 -23.49 1.06
C ASP A 214 4.27 -22.74 1.51
N PRO A 215 3.57 -23.18 2.58
CA PRO A 215 2.32 -22.56 3.01
C PRO A 215 2.41 -21.06 3.34
N TRP A 216 3.60 -20.55 3.64
CA TRP A 216 3.79 -19.15 4.06
C TRP A 216 3.78 -18.14 2.90
N ASP A 217 4.08 -18.56 1.66
CA ASP A 217 4.06 -17.71 0.47
C ASP A 217 3.25 -18.29 -0.71
N ALA A 218 2.62 -19.46 -0.53
CA ALA A 218 1.85 -20.15 -1.57
C ALA A 218 0.69 -19.34 -2.18
N LEU A 219 0.08 -18.43 -1.42
CA LEU A 219 -1.08 -17.64 -1.87
C LEU A 219 -0.68 -16.37 -2.63
N LYS A 220 0.29 -15.61 -2.12
CA LYS A 220 0.74 -14.34 -2.72
C LYS A 220 2.06 -13.85 -2.14
N LEU A 221 2.78 -13.09 -2.97
CA LEU A 221 3.93 -12.28 -2.57
C LEU A 221 3.65 -10.80 -2.83
N GLY A 222 4.41 -9.91 -2.19
CA GLY A 222 4.30 -8.45 -2.38
C GLY A 222 5.43 -7.71 -1.67
N GLY A 223 5.96 -6.66 -2.31
CA GLY A 223 6.96 -5.78 -1.70
C GLY A 223 6.36 -5.05 -0.49
N ARG A 224 7.07 -4.99 0.63
CA ARG A 224 6.54 -4.36 1.86
C ARG A 224 7.17 -3.02 2.22
N ARG A 225 8.46 -2.87 1.95
CA ARG A 225 9.25 -1.66 2.21
C ARG A 225 9.83 -1.14 0.90
N SER A 226 9.98 0.18 0.80
CA SER A 226 10.85 0.81 -0.18
C SER A 226 12.28 0.31 0.03
N HIS A 227 13.03 0.18 -1.06
CA HIS A 227 14.39 -0.36 -0.99
C HIS A 227 15.33 0.65 -0.35
N VAL A 228 16.28 0.16 0.43
CA VAL A 228 17.33 0.97 1.07
C VAL A 228 18.66 0.66 0.37
N GLU A 229 19.65 1.53 0.52
CA GLU A 229 20.95 1.49 -0.17
C GLU A 229 21.66 0.12 -0.22
N ASN A 230 21.43 -0.76 0.77
CA ASN A 230 22.00 -2.12 0.79
C ASN A 230 21.31 -3.13 -0.16
N ASP A 231 20.20 -2.77 -0.79
CA ASP A 231 19.47 -3.61 -1.76
C ASP A 231 20.10 -3.56 -3.17
N LYS A 232 21.12 -2.71 -3.38
CA LYS A 232 21.87 -2.54 -4.65
C LYS A 232 22.39 -3.85 -5.24
N ARG A 233 22.76 -4.82 -4.39
CA ARG A 233 23.28 -6.13 -4.83
C ARG A 233 22.24 -7.02 -5.51
N LEU A 234 20.94 -6.79 -5.26
CA LEU A 234 19.86 -7.51 -5.94
C LEU A 234 19.69 -7.01 -7.37
N ALA A 235 19.61 -5.69 -7.58
CA ALA A 235 19.37 -5.11 -8.90
C ALA A 235 20.57 -5.26 -9.86
N ALA A 236 21.80 -5.13 -9.36
CA ALA A 236 23.02 -5.28 -10.16
C ALA A 236 23.30 -6.72 -10.64
N ASN A 237 22.72 -7.72 -9.97
CA ASN A 237 22.91 -9.14 -10.28
C ASN A 237 21.65 -9.82 -10.85
N LEU A 238 20.61 -9.06 -11.22
CA LEU A 238 19.43 -9.62 -11.88
C LEU A 238 19.87 -10.32 -13.16
N PRO A 239 19.79 -11.66 -13.25
CA PRO A 239 20.22 -12.37 -14.44
C PRO A 239 19.32 -11.93 -15.60
N ARG A 240 19.93 -11.49 -16.70
CA ARG A 240 19.23 -11.41 -17.99
C ARG A 240 18.84 -12.84 -18.38
N GLY A 241 17.64 -13.27 -17.98
CA GLY A 241 17.00 -14.49 -18.47
C GLY A 241 17.47 -15.82 -17.89
N ARG A 242 17.40 -16.05 -16.57
CA ARG A 242 17.33 -17.42 -16.03
C ARG A 242 16.11 -17.63 -15.14
N ARG A 243 15.34 -18.67 -15.46
CA ARG A 243 14.24 -19.20 -14.63
C ARG A 243 14.84 -19.91 -13.41
N GLY A 244 14.32 -19.58 -12.23
CA GLY A 244 14.39 -20.40 -11.03
C GLY A 244 15.74 -20.41 -10.32
N SER A 245 15.85 -19.61 -9.26
CA SER A 245 16.29 -20.05 -7.93
C SER A 245 16.45 -18.84 -7.00
N THR A 246 15.67 -18.87 -5.93
CA THR A 246 15.83 -18.23 -4.62
C THR A 246 16.95 -17.20 -4.46
N LEU A 247 16.59 -15.91 -4.46
CA LEU A 247 17.43 -14.80 -3.99
C LEU A 247 16.56 -13.87 -3.14
N CYS A 248 16.59 -13.98 -1.81
CA CYS A 248 16.25 -12.83 -0.97
C CYS A 248 16.87 -12.89 0.44
N PRO A 249 17.80 -11.98 0.76
CA PRO A 249 18.09 -11.59 2.15
C PRO A 249 17.34 -10.32 2.59
N GLY A 250 16.67 -9.59 1.68
CA GLY A 250 16.09 -8.25 1.97
C GLY A 250 14.57 -8.19 2.10
N CYS A 251 13.84 -9.19 1.60
CA CYS A 251 12.39 -9.26 1.66
C CYS A 251 11.98 -9.63 3.11
N HIS A 252 11.83 -8.66 4.00
CA HIS A 252 11.23 -8.91 5.32
C HIS A 252 9.73 -9.23 5.16
N ALA A 253 9.41 -10.46 4.75
CA ALA A 253 8.20 -11.14 5.17
C ALA A 253 8.42 -11.50 6.65
N ALA A 254 7.58 -10.98 7.55
CA ALA A 254 7.74 -11.22 8.98
C ALA A 254 7.74 -12.72 9.30
N ARG A 255 8.90 -13.26 9.70
CA ARG A 255 9.02 -14.57 10.37
C ARG A 255 8.64 -14.40 11.83
N PHE A 256 7.56 -15.05 12.27
CA PHE A 256 7.45 -15.46 13.67
C PHE A 256 7.90 -16.92 13.77
N GLY A 257 8.94 -17.16 14.57
CA GLY A 257 9.35 -18.51 14.97
C GLY A 257 10.49 -19.13 14.15
N ARG A 258 11.73 -18.72 14.45
CA ARG A 258 12.95 -19.56 14.63
C ARG A 258 14.19 -18.70 14.39
N SER A 259 14.95 -18.53 15.46
CA SER A 259 16.24 -17.87 15.57
C SER A 259 17.31 -18.60 14.74
N TYR A 260 18.08 -17.84 13.95
CA TYR A 260 19.44 -18.20 13.57
C TYR A 260 20.37 -17.02 13.90
N PRO A 261 21.60 -17.28 14.37
CA PRO A 261 22.45 -16.26 14.94
C PRO A 261 23.25 -15.56 13.85
N TYR A 262 22.85 -14.35 13.48
CA TYR A 262 23.79 -13.35 12.97
C TYR A 262 23.59 -12.07 13.77
N SER A 263 24.46 -11.91 14.74
CA SER A 263 24.38 -10.96 15.84
C SER A 263 24.84 -9.55 15.43
N ARG A 264 24.13 -8.56 15.98
CA ARG A 264 24.58 -7.21 16.34
C ARG A 264 24.87 -6.23 15.19
N GLN A 265 23.83 -5.62 14.62
CA GLN A 265 23.84 -4.16 14.30
C GLN A 265 22.48 -3.54 13.88
N ILE A 266 21.34 -4.12 14.25
CA ILE A 266 20.02 -3.54 13.92
C ILE A 266 19.12 -3.60 15.17
N ALA A 267 19.45 -2.80 16.19
CA ALA A 267 18.65 -2.70 17.41
C ALA A 267 17.75 -1.44 17.44
N GLY A 268 17.95 -0.46 16.55
CA GLY A 268 17.19 0.80 16.59
C GLY A 268 15.84 0.79 15.85
N SER A 269 15.70 0.02 14.76
CA SER A 269 14.52 0.12 13.87
C SER A 269 13.36 -0.84 14.22
N LEU A 270 13.65 -1.94 14.94
CA LEU A 270 12.65 -2.97 15.27
C LEU A 270 11.81 -2.64 16.52
N VAL A 271 12.28 -1.75 17.39
CA VAL A 271 11.58 -1.37 18.64
C VAL A 271 10.39 -0.43 18.36
N ALA A 272 10.49 0.41 17.32
CA ALA A 272 9.45 1.36 16.93
C ALA A 272 8.16 0.66 16.43
N THR A 273 8.30 -0.39 15.61
CA THR A 273 7.14 -1.07 14.99
C THR A 273 6.33 -1.90 16.00
N ALA A 274 6.99 -2.44 17.02
CA ALA A 274 6.33 -3.23 18.08
C ALA A 274 5.66 -2.33 19.13
N SER A 275 6.22 -1.16 19.42
CA SER A 275 5.70 -0.22 20.43
C SER A 275 4.47 0.55 19.92
N ALA A 276 4.44 0.92 18.64
CA ALA A 276 3.29 1.60 18.02
C ALA A 276 2.00 0.74 18.00
N LEU A 277 2.14 -0.60 17.93
CA LEU A 277 1.00 -1.53 17.97
C LEU A 277 0.34 -1.65 19.35
N ARG A 278 0.98 -1.16 20.42
CA ARG A 278 0.39 -1.14 21.78
C ARG A 278 -0.44 0.12 22.04
N ALA A 279 -0.19 1.22 21.34
CA ALA A 279 -0.89 2.49 21.54
C ALA A 279 -2.27 2.55 20.86
N LEU A 280 -2.51 1.77 19.79
CA LEU A 280 -3.77 1.76 19.03
C LEU A 280 -4.87 0.85 19.61
N ARG A 281 -4.88 0.59 20.93
CA ARG A 281 -5.93 -0.21 21.61
C ARG A 281 -6.86 0.59 22.50
N ILE A 282 -6.80 1.93 22.45
CA ILE A 282 -7.74 2.80 23.17
C ILE A 282 -8.20 3.85 22.16
N LEU A 283 -9.53 3.98 22.05
CA LEU A 283 -10.35 4.71 21.07
C LEU A 283 -10.91 3.82 19.95
#